data_AF-A0A7K2KMS0-F1
#
_entry.id   AF-A0A7K2KMS0-F1
#
_cell.length_a   1.000
_cell.length_b   1.000
_cell.length_c   1.000
_cell.angle_alpha   90.00
_cell.angle_beta   90.00
_cell.angle_gamma   90.00
#
_symmetry.space_group_name_H-M   'P 1'
#
loop_
_entity.id
_entity.type
_entity.pdbx_description
1 polymer ?
#
loop_
_entity_poly.entity_id
_entity_poly.type
_entity_poly.pdbx_seq_one_letter_code
_entity_poly.pdbx_strand_id
1 'polypeptide(L)'
;TLVREEMQLARAEMVQKGKRFGMGGGLFGGAGLVGILAAQAAVAAVIAALALLVPLWASALITAALLAAVAAAMAAAGKNQIAKAGKPAPEQTIDSVKADVAEIKEAAHR
;
A
#
# COMPACT_ATOMS: atom_id res chain seq x y z
N THR A 1 -32.38 23.47 21.55
CA THR A 1 -31.59 22.53 22.38
C THR A 1 -30.16 22.59 21.88
N LEU A 2 -29.22 23.00 22.73
CA LEU A 2 -27.79 23.16 22.39
C LEU A 2 -27.20 21.92 21.70
N VAL A 3 -27.57 20.74 22.18
CA VAL A 3 -27.19 19.44 21.59
C VAL A 3 -27.53 19.33 20.10
N ARG A 4 -28.62 19.95 19.64
CA ARG A 4 -29.06 19.88 18.24
C ARG A 4 -28.25 20.81 17.33
N GLU A 5 -27.69 21.89 17.88
CA GLU A 5 -26.79 22.81 17.17
C GLU A 5 -25.38 22.23 17.10
N GLU A 6 -24.85 21.70 18.20
CA GLU A 6 -23.54 21.02 18.20
C GLU A 6 -23.52 19.84 17.23
N MET A 7 -24.60 19.06 17.19
CA MET A 7 -24.74 17.93 16.28
C MET A 7 -24.86 18.38 14.80
N GLN A 8 -25.43 19.55 14.53
CA GLN A 8 -25.43 20.14 13.19
C GLN A 8 -24.04 20.68 12.80
N LEU A 9 -23.33 21.31 13.74
CA LEU A 9 -21.97 21.80 13.52
C LEU A 9 -21.00 20.65 13.23
N ALA A 10 -21.05 19.58 14.05
CA ALA A 10 -20.29 18.36 13.85
C ALA A 10 -20.60 17.72 12.49
N ARG A 11 -21.87 17.69 12.08
CA ARG A 11 -22.27 17.19 10.76
C ARG A 11 -21.68 18.04 9.63
N ALA A 12 -21.70 19.36 9.75
CA ALA A 12 -21.12 20.27 8.76
C ALA A 12 -19.61 20.09 8.62
N GLU A 13 -18.89 19.94 9.74
CA GLU A 13 -17.45 19.72 9.76
C GLU A 13 -17.07 18.35 9.18
N MET A 14 -17.85 17.30 9.50
CA MET A 14 -17.67 15.96 8.92
C MET A 14 -17.90 15.94 7.42
N VAL A 15 -18.89 16.69 6.90
CA VAL A 15 -19.13 16.83 5.46
C VAL A 15 -17.98 17.57 4.77
N GLN A 16 -17.46 18.65 5.37
CA GLN A 16 -16.29 19.36 4.83
C GLN A 16 -15.03 18.48 4.82
N LYS A 17 -14.74 17.77 5.92
CA LYS A 17 -13.64 16.80 5.99
C LYS A 17 -13.83 15.71 4.93
N GLY A 18 -15.01 15.10 4.88
CA GLY A 18 -15.34 14.04 3.91
C GLY A 18 -15.18 14.48 2.46
N LYS A 19 -15.59 15.71 2.12
CA LYS A 19 -15.40 16.26 0.77
C LYS A 19 -13.92 16.43 0.41
N ARG A 20 -13.09 16.89 1.36
CA ARG A 20 -11.64 17.08 1.16
C ARG A 20 -10.91 15.74 1.01
N PHE A 21 -11.26 14.74 1.83
CA PHE A 21 -10.74 13.38 1.70
C PHE A 21 -11.25 12.67 0.43
N GLY A 22 -12.50 12.87 0.03
CA GLY A 22 -13.07 12.30 -1.19
C GLY A 22 -12.45 12.88 -2.47
N MET A 23 -12.19 14.19 -2.48
CA MET A 23 -11.54 14.85 -3.62
C MET A 23 -10.06 14.44 -3.73
N GLY A 24 -9.36 14.34 -2.59
CA GLY A 24 -8.00 13.80 -2.53
C GLY A 24 -7.92 12.34 -2.96
N GLY A 25 -8.83 11.49 -2.47
CA GLY A 25 -8.91 10.08 -2.85
C GLY A 25 -9.26 9.90 -4.34
N GLY A 26 -10.17 10.71 -4.88
CA GLY A 26 -10.52 10.71 -6.30
C GLY A 26 -9.36 11.12 -7.21
N LEU A 27 -8.63 12.18 -6.85
CA LEU A 27 -7.43 12.62 -7.57
C LEU A 27 -6.31 11.58 -7.50
N PHE A 28 -6.09 10.96 -6.34
CA PHE A 28 -5.07 9.92 -6.18
C PHE A 28 -5.43 8.64 -6.94
N GLY A 29 -6.71 8.26 -6.94
CA GLY A 29 -7.22 7.16 -7.76
C GLY A 29 -7.06 7.45 -9.26
N GLY A 30 -7.44 8.64 -9.71
CA GLY A 30 -7.26 9.09 -11.10
C GLY A 30 -5.79 9.12 -11.51
N ALA A 31 -4.91 9.66 -10.67
CA ALA A 31 -3.46 9.66 -10.90
C ALA A 31 -2.89 8.25 -10.98
N GLY A 32 -3.37 7.31 -10.15
CA GLY A 32 -3.00 5.90 -10.23
C GLY A 32 -3.36 5.26 -11.57
N LEU A 33 -4.60 5.48 -12.05
CA LEU A 33 -5.04 4.96 -13.36
C LEU A 33 -4.24 5.56 -14.51
N VAL A 34 -4.07 6.89 -14.53
CA VAL A 34 -3.28 7.58 -15.55
C VAL A 34 -1.81 7.12 -15.51
N GLY A 35 -1.26 6.90 -14.31
CA GLY A 35 0.08 6.37 -14.11
C GLY A 35 0.25 4.96 -14.70
N ILE A 36 -0.74 4.08 -14.53
CA ILE A 36 -0.74 2.74 -15.14
C ILE A 36 -0.76 2.84 -16.67
N LEU A 37 -1.63 3.69 -17.23
CA LEU A 37 -1.69 3.91 -18.69
C LEU A 37 -0.37 4.47 -19.23
N ALA A 38 0.22 5.45 -18.55
CA ALA A 38 1.51 6.01 -18.91
C ALA A 38 2.62 4.95 -18.86
N ALA A 39 2.62 4.08 -17.85
CA ALA A 39 3.56 2.96 -17.77
C ALA A 39 3.39 1.98 -18.93
N GLN A 40 2.17 1.60 -19.29
CA GLN A 40 1.93 0.73 -20.45
C GLN A 40 2.38 1.37 -21.77
N ALA A 41 2.09 2.66 -21.96
CA ALA A 41 2.55 3.40 -23.13
C ALA A 41 4.10 3.46 -23.20
N ALA A 42 4.77 3.65 -22.06
CA ALA A 42 6.23 3.64 -21.99
C ALA A 42 6.82 2.27 -22.35
N VAL A 43 6.23 1.17 -21.84
CA VAL A 43 6.65 -0.19 -22.22
C VAL A 43 6.47 -0.42 -23.73
N ALA A 44 5.34 -0.02 -24.30
CA ALA A 44 5.09 -0.12 -25.73
C ALA A 44 6.10 0.72 -26.54
N ALA A 45 6.46 1.92 -26.08
CA ALA A 45 7.45 2.77 -26.72
C ALA A 45 8.85 2.15 -26.73
N VAL A 46 9.28 1.53 -25.61
CA VAL A 46 10.55 0.81 -25.53
C VAL A 46 10.56 -0.37 -26.51
N ILE A 47 9.47 -1.14 -26.58
CA ILE A 47 9.34 -2.25 -27.53
C ILE A 47 9.43 -1.73 -28.97
N ALA A 48 8.71 -0.67 -29.30
CA ALA A 48 8.71 -0.08 -30.63
C ALA A 48 10.10 0.45 -31.02
N ALA A 49 10.80 1.12 -30.10
CA ALA A 49 12.15 1.63 -30.31
C ALA A 49 13.15 0.50 -30.57
N LEU A 50 13.12 -0.57 -29.76
CA LEU A 50 13.97 -1.73 -29.97
C LEU A 50 13.62 -2.51 -31.25
N ALA A 51 12.35 -2.51 -31.65
CA ALA A 51 11.89 -3.16 -32.89
C ALA A 51 12.48 -2.51 -34.15
N LEU A 52 13.07 -1.32 -34.06
CA LEU A 52 13.84 -0.71 -35.15
C LEU A 52 15.20 -1.39 -35.38
N LEU A 53 15.71 -2.11 -34.37
CA LEU A 53 17.02 -2.78 -34.42
C LEU A 53 16.90 -4.31 -34.50
N VAL A 54 15.85 -4.89 -33.91
CA VAL A 54 15.62 -6.35 -33.83
C VAL A 54 14.18 -6.70 -34.17
N PRO A 55 13.85 -7.97 -34.50
CA PRO A 55 12.47 -8.37 -34.71
C PRO A 55 11.56 -8.08 -33.52
N LEU A 56 10.29 -7.75 -33.78
CA LEU A 56 9.32 -7.34 -32.76
C LEU A 56 9.21 -8.34 -31.60
N TRP A 57 9.22 -9.64 -31.88
CA TRP A 57 9.15 -10.68 -30.85
C TRP A 57 10.37 -10.63 -29.90
N ALA A 58 11.57 -10.39 -30.43
CA ALA A 58 12.80 -10.30 -29.64
C ALA A 58 12.80 -9.02 -28.79
N SER A 59 12.36 -7.90 -29.36
CA SER A 59 12.17 -6.64 -28.64
C SER A 59 11.22 -6.79 -27.43
N ALA A 60 10.09 -7.45 -27.64
CA ALA A 60 9.12 -7.73 -26.58
C ALA A 60 9.73 -8.60 -25.46
N LEU A 61 10.47 -9.66 -25.82
CA LEU A 61 11.14 -10.53 -24.85
C LEU A 61 12.25 -9.80 -24.06
N ILE A 62 13.05 -8.96 -24.72
CA ILE A 62 14.11 -8.17 -24.06
C ILE A 62 13.48 -7.20 -23.05
N THR A 63 12.43 -6.48 -23.46
CA THR A 63 11.73 -5.54 -22.59
C THR A 63 11.08 -6.26 -21.40
N ALA A 64 10.45 -7.42 -21.65
CA ALA A 64 9.85 -8.23 -20.60
C ALA A 64 10.89 -8.74 -19.59
N ALA A 65 12.04 -9.23 -20.08
CA ALA A 65 13.12 -9.69 -19.22
C ALA A 65 13.69 -8.55 -18.34
N LEU A 66 13.84 -7.35 -18.92
CA LEU A 66 14.30 -6.17 -18.18
C LEU A 66 13.33 -5.81 -17.05
N LEU A 67 12.03 -5.75 -17.34
CA LEU A 67 11.00 -5.46 -16.34
C LEU A 67 10.91 -6.55 -15.26
N ALA A 68 11.04 -7.82 -15.65
CA ALA A 68 11.06 -8.93 -14.71
C ALA A 68 12.26 -8.84 -13.75
N ALA A 69 13.43 -8.45 -14.24
CA ALA A 69 14.61 -8.23 -13.39
C ALA A 69 14.38 -7.08 -12.39
N VAL A 70 13.80 -5.96 -12.84
CA VAL A 70 13.43 -4.83 -11.94
C VAL A 70 12.41 -5.29 -10.90
N ALA A 71 11.37 -6.01 -11.31
CA ALA A 71 10.34 -6.53 -10.41
C ALA A 71 10.94 -7.50 -9.37
N ALA A 72 11.83 -8.39 -9.78
CA ALA A 72 12.53 -9.30 -8.88
C ALA A 72 13.40 -8.54 -7.87
N ALA A 73 14.11 -7.49 -8.31
CA ALA A 73 14.90 -6.64 -7.43
C ALA A 73 14.03 -5.89 -6.40
N MET A 74 12.90 -5.32 -6.84
CA MET A 74 11.95 -4.65 -5.93
C MET A 74 11.33 -5.64 -4.93
N ALA A 75 10.95 -6.83 -5.38
CA ALA A 75 10.40 -7.88 -4.52
C ALA A 75 11.44 -8.35 -3.49
N ALA A 76 12.70 -8.53 -3.89
CA ALA A 76 13.79 -8.88 -2.99
C ALA A 76 14.06 -7.75 -1.97
N ALA A 77 14.09 -6.49 -2.42
CA ALA A 77 14.26 -5.34 -1.54
C ALA A 77 13.10 -5.23 -0.54
N GLY A 78 11.86 -5.39 -0.99
CA GLY A 78 10.67 -5.40 -0.13
C GLY A 78 10.69 -6.53 0.89
N LYS A 79 11.05 -7.75 0.47
CA LYS A 79 11.24 -8.89 1.38
C LYS A 79 12.30 -8.59 2.44
N ASN A 80 13.42 -7.98 2.04
CA ASN A 80 14.49 -7.61 2.97
C ASN A 80 14.04 -6.51 3.94
N GLN A 81 13.25 -5.54 3.50
CA GLN A 81 12.69 -4.50 4.38
C GLN A 81 11.73 -5.10 5.39
N ILE A 82 10.83 -5.99 4.96
CA ILE A 82 9.89 -6.70 5.85
C ILE A 82 10.65 -7.59 6.84
N ALA A 83 11.67 -8.32 6.38
CA ALA A 83 12.50 -9.16 7.24
C ALA A 83 13.29 -8.35 8.28
N LYS A 84 13.78 -7.15 7.90
CA LYS A 84 14.48 -6.23 8.81
C LYS A 84 13.55 -5.48 9.77
N ALA A 85 12.28 -5.31 9.41
CA ALA A 85 11.29 -4.67 10.27
C ALA A 85 10.93 -5.50 11.52
N GLY A 86 11.49 -6.70 11.68
CA GLY A 86 11.25 -7.57 12.83
C GLY A 86 9.86 -8.22 12.80
N LYS A 87 9.62 -9.17 13.72
CA LYS A 87 8.29 -9.79 13.86
C LYS A 87 7.25 -8.66 14.06
N PRO A 88 6.11 -8.69 13.34
CA PRO A 88 5.04 -7.70 13.51
C PRO A 88 4.44 -7.64 14.93
N ALA A 89 4.83 -8.58 15.79
CA ALA A 89 4.42 -8.63 17.17
C ALA A 89 5.47 -7.94 18.06
N PRO A 90 5.08 -6.94 18.86
CA PRO A 90 5.92 -6.47 19.96
C PRO A 90 6.07 -7.64 20.94
N GLU A 91 7.29 -8.16 21.09
CA GLU A 91 7.57 -9.25 22.05
C GLU A 91 7.11 -8.86 23.46
N GLN A 92 7.24 -7.58 23.81
CA GLN A 92 6.77 -7.00 25.07
C GLN A 92 5.24 -7.09 25.27
N THR A 93 4.43 -7.00 24.21
CA THR A 93 2.96 -7.10 24.32
C THR A 93 2.51 -8.55 24.44
N ILE A 94 3.25 -9.49 23.84
CA ILE A 94 2.98 -10.92 24.03
C ILE A 94 3.34 -11.35 25.46
N ASP A 95 4.45 -10.84 26.00
CA ASP A 95 4.90 -11.18 27.34
C ASP A 95 4.03 -10.54 28.44
N SER A 96 3.54 -9.31 28.24
CA SER A 96 2.58 -8.70 29.16
C SER A 96 1.25 -9.44 29.18
N VAL A 97 0.71 -9.83 28.02
CA VAL A 97 -0.54 -10.61 27.95
C VAL A 97 -0.36 -12.00 28.57
N LYS A 98 0.81 -12.64 28.43
CA LYS A 98 1.10 -13.91 29.12
C LYS A 98 1.18 -13.75 30.63
N ALA A 99 1.75 -12.64 31.12
CA ALA A 99 1.79 -12.32 32.54
C ALA A 99 0.38 -12.07 33.10
N ASP A 100 -0.44 -11.28 32.40
CA ASP A 100 -1.82 -10.99 32.78
C ASP A 100 -2.67 -12.28 32.82
N VAL A 101 -2.49 -13.19 31.85
CA VAL A 101 -3.18 -14.49 31.84
C VAL A 101 -2.71 -15.40 32.98
N ALA A 102 -1.43 -15.36 33.34
CA ALA A 102 -0.90 -16.13 34.47
C ALA A 102 -1.48 -15.62 35.81
N GLU A 103 -1.56 -14.31 35.99
CA GLU A 103 -2.13 -13.68 37.18
C GLU A 103 -3.63 -13.99 37.33
N ILE A 104 -4.41 -13.92 36.24
CA ILE A 104 -5.82 -14.32 36.23
C ILE A 104 -5.98 -15.80 36.58
N LYS A 105 -5.09 -16.67 36.07
CA LYS A 105 -5.14 -18.10 36.35
C LYS A 105 -4.79 -18.44 37.80
N GLU A 106 -3.88 -17.68 38.42
CA GLU A 106 -3.54 -17.81 39.83
C GLU A 106 -4.66 -17.28 40.75
N ALA A 107 -5.30 -16.17 40.37
CA ALA A 107 -6.44 -15.60 41.09
C ALA A 107 -7.68 -16.50 41.04
N ALA A 108 -7.89 -17.26 39.95
CA ALA A 108 -8.98 -18.22 39.81
C ALA A 108 -8.74 -19.55 40.55
N HIS A 109 -7.52 -19.80 41.03
CA HIS A 109 -7.16 -21.05 41.70
C HIS A 109 -7.13 -20.93 43.24
N ARG A 110 -7.29 -19.72 43.80
CA ARG A 110 -7.59 -19.46 45.22
C ARG A 110 -9.09 -19.43 45.46
#